data_AF-A0A955NTN7-F1
#
_entry.id   AF-A0A955NTN7-F1
#
_cell.length_a   1.000
_cell.length_b   1.000
_cell.length_c   1.000
_cell.angle_alpha   90.00
_cell.angle_beta   90.00
_cell.angle_gamma   90.00
#
_symmetry.space_group_name_H-M   'P 1'
#
loop_
_entity.id
_entity.type
_entity.pdbx_description
1 polymer ?
#
loop_
_entity_poly.entity_id
_entity_poly.type
_entity_poly.pdbx_seq_one_letter_code
_entity_poly.pdbx_strand_id
1 'polypeptide(L)'
;MRGNDRPVAGVLLIATATPDLSYNNVFDPADTTGTGGYYAVSDGVSWMEMPGGPGAISEDPLFLDPENCALQLDPLSLCIDAGDPAAEYNDIDGSRNDMGAFGGNRLDVGGIAHPGSGFIFTSVGKIIITEIDQNPSNLTYGLAKVSATAAADYHIPRYTDAPFSGNLWIRGLLGASDTPDHYQIIATDLVTGMTDTIDDPLSKTKYEINPDGTVTKTRIKLGPKLIGGVPDLYEYNKDGYWSQQDLRMIWNTTGLNGRYRLDVKTYQKTSETSVVEVSLPPNSQDHMTLWLNGKGLDVKINEVLYADLTPIVECEDIIFPHAMSSELVFNFTARDLGGFLRYYILDCYWGHNHYGGRFDYDQYVGSHDIPPTAPEWEGPQDFVTAPLLPRDSVGDPVPWEDCAYRFRLRASA
;
A
#
# COMPACT_ATOMS: atom_id res chain seq x y z
N MET A 1 0.31 18.56 -24.31
CA MET A 1 1.51 18.62 -23.45
C MET A 1 1.02 18.49 -22.01
N ARG A 2 1.25 17.32 -21.41
CA ARG A 2 0.92 17.04 -20.00
C ARG A 2 2.24 17.06 -19.25
N GLY A 3 2.39 17.93 -18.27
CA GLY A 3 3.64 18.05 -17.52
C GLY A 3 3.56 19.20 -16.54
N ASN A 4 3.86 18.90 -15.30
CA ASN A 4 4.07 19.85 -14.23
C ASN A 4 5.58 20.12 -14.15
N ASP A 5 6.02 21.37 -14.08
CA ASP A 5 7.42 21.78 -14.01
C ASP A 5 7.86 22.20 -12.60
N ARG A 6 7.01 21.96 -11.58
CA ARG A 6 7.24 22.33 -10.17
C ARG A 6 6.66 21.27 -9.21
N PRO A 7 7.16 21.16 -7.95
CA PRO A 7 6.60 20.20 -7.00
C PRO A 7 5.15 20.59 -6.64
N VAL A 8 4.20 19.73 -6.98
CA VAL A 8 2.80 19.82 -6.53
C VAL A 8 2.39 18.44 -6.03
N ALA A 9 2.73 18.15 -4.78
CA ALA A 9 2.31 16.93 -4.09
C ALA A 9 2.12 17.26 -2.61
N GLY A 10 0.90 17.09 -2.10
CA GLY A 10 0.58 17.22 -0.68
C GLY A 10 -0.65 16.38 -0.38
N VAL A 11 -0.60 15.60 0.70
CA VAL A 11 -1.75 14.89 1.29
C VAL A 11 -1.66 15.13 2.80
N LEU A 12 -2.75 15.56 3.44
CA LEU A 12 -2.85 15.63 4.91
C LEU A 12 -4.19 15.05 5.40
N LEU A 13 -4.13 14.32 6.50
CA LEU A 13 -5.24 13.65 7.17
C LEU A 13 -5.56 14.35 8.50
N ILE A 14 -6.84 14.61 8.78
CA ILE A 14 -7.29 15.39 9.94
C ILE A 14 -7.48 14.48 11.17
N ALA A 15 -6.65 14.68 12.18
CA ALA A 15 -7.01 14.45 13.58
C ALA A 15 -6.62 15.70 14.40
N THR A 16 -7.55 16.65 14.47
CA THR A 16 -7.66 17.76 15.46
C THR A 16 -6.37 18.47 15.90
N ALA A 17 -6.01 19.59 15.25
CA ALA A 17 -5.66 20.91 15.86
C ALA A 17 -4.94 21.85 14.85
N THR A 18 -5.43 23.08 14.74
CA THR A 18 -4.93 24.25 13.96
C THR A 18 -3.43 24.56 14.22
N PRO A 19 -2.59 24.95 13.23
CA PRO A 19 -2.90 25.81 12.07
C PRO A 19 -2.80 25.16 10.67
N ASP A 20 -3.51 25.78 9.72
CA ASP A 20 -3.87 25.27 8.39
C ASP A 20 -2.76 25.34 7.32
N LEU A 21 -2.57 24.23 6.60
CA LEU A 21 -1.89 24.16 5.29
C LEU A 21 -2.64 23.13 4.42
N SER A 22 -3.05 23.49 3.20
CA SER A 22 -3.95 22.69 2.34
C SER A 22 -3.27 21.81 1.27
N TYR A 23 -3.93 20.71 0.94
CA TYR A 23 -3.72 19.81 -0.20
C TYR A 23 -4.81 20.03 -1.28
N ASN A 24 -4.56 19.60 -2.53
CA ASN A 24 -5.62 19.51 -3.55
C ASN A 24 -6.55 18.38 -3.15
N ASN A 25 -7.83 18.64 -3.04
CA ASN A 25 -8.91 17.71 -3.37
C ASN A 25 -10.20 18.52 -3.30
N VAL A 26 -10.95 18.56 -4.39
CA VAL A 26 -12.40 18.76 -4.30
C VAL A 26 -12.95 17.49 -3.64
N PHE A 27 -12.90 17.43 -2.31
CA PHE A 27 -13.70 16.52 -1.50
C PHE A 27 -14.74 17.38 -0.77
N ASP A 28 -15.53 18.11 -1.57
CA ASP A 28 -16.87 18.64 -1.32
C ASP A 28 -17.14 19.77 -2.33
N PRO A 29 -17.77 19.47 -3.48
CA PRO A 29 -18.10 20.50 -4.47
C PRO A 29 -19.16 21.50 -3.97
N ALA A 30 -19.78 21.31 -2.79
CA ALA A 30 -20.75 22.26 -2.25
C ALA A 30 -20.14 23.64 -1.94
N ASP A 31 -18.82 23.72 -1.78
CA ASP A 31 -18.09 24.98 -1.53
C ASP A 31 -17.39 25.55 -2.78
N THR A 32 -17.55 24.94 -3.96
CA THR A 32 -16.99 25.45 -5.22
C THR A 32 -18.08 26.19 -6.01
N THR A 33 -17.82 27.44 -6.39
CA THR A 33 -18.81 28.28 -7.10
C THR A 33 -18.55 28.40 -8.61
N GLY A 34 -17.64 27.59 -9.17
CA GLY A 34 -17.23 27.70 -10.57
C GLY A 34 -16.72 26.40 -11.22
N THR A 35 -16.74 26.38 -12.56
CA THR A 35 -16.36 25.24 -13.42
C THR A 35 -14.84 25.14 -13.69
N GLY A 36 -14.00 25.77 -12.86
CA GLY A 36 -12.55 25.81 -13.05
C GLY A 36 -11.83 25.12 -11.89
N GLY A 37 -11.01 24.11 -12.20
CA GLY A 37 -10.34 23.29 -11.17
C GLY A 37 -9.26 24.05 -10.42
N TYR A 38 -9.47 24.30 -9.13
CA TYR A 38 -8.62 25.18 -8.32
C TYR A 38 -8.38 24.63 -6.91
N TYR A 39 -7.10 24.51 -6.53
CA TYR A 39 -6.69 24.33 -5.13
C TYR A 39 -7.24 25.52 -4.31
N ALA A 40 -7.60 25.34 -3.04
CA ALA A 40 -8.04 26.46 -2.19
C ALA A 40 -7.03 26.78 -1.08
N VAL A 41 -6.80 28.07 -0.81
CA VAL A 41 -6.02 28.56 0.32
C VAL A 41 -6.98 29.12 1.35
N SER A 42 -6.90 28.64 2.60
CA SER A 42 -7.63 29.24 3.73
C SER A 42 -6.74 30.25 4.44
N ASP A 43 -7.31 31.40 4.81
CA ASP A 43 -6.68 32.35 5.73
C ASP A 43 -7.11 32.12 7.20
N GLY A 44 -7.77 30.99 7.48
CA GLY A 44 -8.37 30.66 8.77
C GLY A 44 -9.78 31.24 8.98
N VAL A 45 -10.30 31.98 8.00
CA VAL A 45 -11.65 32.58 8.03
C VAL A 45 -12.42 32.33 6.73
N SER A 46 -11.72 32.30 5.59
CA SER A 46 -12.30 32.17 4.26
C SER A 46 -11.42 31.31 3.35
N TRP A 47 -12.07 30.60 2.43
CA TRP A 47 -11.40 29.81 1.39
C TRP A 47 -11.28 30.63 0.10
N MET A 48 -10.08 30.66 -0.49
CA MET A 48 -9.78 31.32 -1.76
C MET A 48 -9.33 30.30 -2.80
N GLU A 49 -10.07 30.18 -3.89
CA GLU A 49 -9.72 29.34 -5.04
C GLU A 49 -8.47 29.87 -5.78
N MET A 50 -7.59 28.96 -6.20
CA MET A 50 -6.34 29.24 -6.89
C MET A 50 -6.20 28.46 -8.22
N PRO A 51 -5.84 29.14 -9.34
CA PRO A 51 -5.45 28.49 -10.59
C PRO A 51 -4.42 27.38 -10.39
N GLY A 52 -4.84 26.12 -10.62
CA GLY A 52 -3.92 25.00 -10.72
C GLY A 52 -2.88 25.29 -11.79
N GLY A 53 -1.61 24.97 -11.49
CA GLY A 53 -0.52 25.11 -12.45
C GLY A 53 -0.66 24.16 -13.65
N PRO A 54 0.10 24.38 -14.74
CA PRO A 54 0.22 23.42 -15.82
C PRO A 54 0.53 22.01 -15.29
N GLY A 55 -0.23 21.00 -15.73
CA GLY A 55 -0.04 19.61 -15.30
C GLY A 55 -0.75 19.21 -14.00
N ALA A 56 -1.49 20.12 -13.35
CA ALA A 56 -2.38 19.75 -12.25
C ALA A 56 -3.53 18.84 -12.74
N ILE A 57 -3.88 17.84 -11.93
CA ILE A 57 -5.04 16.98 -12.12
C ILE A 57 -6.13 17.44 -11.15
N SER A 58 -7.33 17.68 -11.67
CA SER A 58 -8.50 18.14 -10.92
C SER A 58 -9.59 17.06 -10.92
N GLU A 59 -9.21 15.87 -10.51
CA GLU A 59 -10.06 14.68 -10.45
C GLU A 59 -9.82 14.00 -9.09
N ASP A 60 -10.75 13.17 -8.65
CA ASP A 60 -10.56 12.35 -7.44
C ASP A 60 -9.28 11.49 -7.60
N PRO A 61 -8.31 11.58 -6.66
CA PRO A 61 -7.09 10.77 -6.71
C PRO A 61 -7.35 9.28 -6.51
N LEU A 62 -8.57 8.87 -6.16
CA LEU A 62 -8.98 7.48 -5.92
C LEU A 62 -8.08 6.80 -4.87
N PHE A 63 -8.03 7.35 -3.65
CA PHE A 63 -7.39 6.64 -2.54
C PHE A 63 -8.15 5.36 -2.20
N LEU A 64 -7.42 4.32 -1.81
CA LEU A 64 -8.00 3.02 -1.46
C LEU A 64 -8.95 3.14 -0.25
N ASP A 65 -8.46 3.70 0.86
CA ASP A 65 -9.23 3.83 2.11
C ASP A 65 -8.75 5.06 2.92
N PRO A 66 -9.15 6.28 2.49
CA PRO A 66 -8.72 7.52 3.13
C PRO A 66 -9.27 7.68 4.55
N GLU A 67 -10.43 7.06 4.86
CA GLU A 67 -11.05 7.08 6.20
C GLU A 67 -10.16 6.40 7.25
N ASN A 68 -9.35 5.41 6.85
CA ASN A 68 -8.39 4.74 7.72
C ASN A 68 -6.91 5.02 7.35
N CYS A 69 -6.63 6.19 6.77
CA CYS A 69 -5.28 6.63 6.42
C CYS A 69 -4.55 5.79 5.36
N ALA A 70 -5.25 4.92 4.62
CA ALA A 70 -4.68 4.18 3.49
C ALA A 70 -4.71 5.08 2.24
N LEU A 71 -3.77 6.01 2.19
CA LEU A 71 -3.64 7.05 1.17
C LEU A 71 -2.80 6.59 -0.04
N GLN A 72 -2.75 5.27 -0.28
CA GLN A 72 -2.24 4.70 -1.52
C GLN A 72 -3.25 4.90 -2.64
N LEU A 73 -2.75 5.08 -3.86
CA LEU A 73 -3.57 5.26 -5.05
C LEU A 73 -4.16 3.92 -5.51
N ASP A 74 -5.43 3.92 -5.90
CA ASP A 74 -6.07 2.84 -6.66
C ASP A 74 -5.34 2.66 -8.01
N PRO A 75 -5.17 1.45 -8.53
CA PRO A 75 -4.51 1.22 -9.84
C PRO A 75 -5.13 1.95 -11.02
N LEU A 76 -6.41 2.36 -10.92
CA LEU A 76 -7.10 3.16 -11.93
C LEU A 76 -7.00 4.67 -11.68
N SER A 77 -6.25 5.10 -10.68
CA SER A 77 -6.02 6.50 -10.38
C SER A 77 -5.29 7.22 -11.51
N LEU A 78 -5.78 8.42 -11.84
CA LEU A 78 -5.10 9.33 -12.77
C LEU A 78 -3.80 9.91 -12.18
N CYS A 79 -3.58 9.76 -10.88
CA CYS A 79 -2.37 10.21 -10.19
C CYS A 79 -1.18 9.25 -10.37
N ILE A 80 -1.39 8.04 -10.90
CA ILE A 80 -0.32 7.10 -11.23
C ILE A 80 0.52 7.65 -12.40
N ASP A 81 1.85 7.55 -12.29
CA ASP A 81 2.84 8.04 -13.28
C ASP A 81 2.68 9.53 -13.66
N ALA A 82 2.06 10.33 -12.80
CA ALA A 82 1.65 11.70 -13.12
C ALA A 82 2.46 12.79 -12.40
N GLY A 83 3.38 12.42 -11.51
CA GLY A 83 4.18 13.24 -10.59
C GLY A 83 5.19 14.20 -11.23
N ASP A 84 6.36 14.40 -10.64
CA ASP A 84 7.38 15.28 -11.24
C ASP A 84 8.00 14.59 -12.49
N PRO A 85 8.04 15.24 -13.67
CA PRO A 85 8.59 14.62 -14.87
C PRO A 85 10.11 14.51 -14.89
N ALA A 86 10.83 15.13 -13.93
CA ALA A 86 12.28 15.01 -13.89
C ALA A 86 12.70 13.59 -13.47
N ALA A 87 13.58 12.98 -14.27
CA ALA A 87 13.97 11.58 -14.14
C ALA A 87 14.59 11.22 -12.78
N GLU A 88 15.08 12.22 -12.02
CA GLU A 88 15.58 12.04 -10.65
C GLU A 88 14.50 11.66 -9.64
N TYR A 89 13.24 11.98 -9.92
CA TYR A 89 12.10 11.64 -9.08
C TYR A 89 11.44 10.32 -9.47
N ASN A 90 11.74 9.76 -10.64
CA ASN A 90 11.16 8.51 -11.14
C ASN A 90 11.08 7.42 -10.06
N ASP A 91 10.02 6.63 -10.13
CA ASP A 91 9.83 5.48 -9.25
C ASP A 91 10.93 4.43 -9.50
N ILE A 92 10.99 3.46 -8.59
CA ILE A 92 12.08 2.48 -8.53
C ILE A 92 12.11 1.60 -9.79
N ASP A 93 10.95 1.34 -10.39
CA ASP A 93 10.81 0.61 -11.65
C ASP A 93 11.22 1.43 -12.89
N GLY A 94 11.46 2.74 -12.71
CA GLY A 94 11.90 3.67 -13.74
C GLY A 94 10.78 4.46 -14.42
N SER A 95 9.51 4.25 -14.06
CA SER A 95 8.40 5.09 -14.52
C SER A 95 8.49 6.51 -13.92
N ARG A 96 7.72 7.45 -14.46
CA ARG A 96 7.58 8.78 -13.83
C ARG A 96 6.92 8.56 -12.47
N ASN A 97 7.32 9.31 -11.43
CA ASN A 97 6.72 9.06 -10.14
C ASN A 97 5.21 9.32 -10.09
N ASP A 98 4.54 8.67 -9.16
CA ASP A 98 3.15 9.00 -8.81
C ASP A 98 3.01 10.41 -8.21
N MET A 99 1.84 11.04 -8.38
CA MET A 99 1.49 12.24 -7.61
C MET A 99 1.09 11.86 -6.17
N GLY A 100 1.54 12.65 -5.19
CA GLY A 100 1.12 12.53 -3.80
C GLY A 100 2.25 12.09 -2.85
N ALA A 101 1.89 11.76 -1.62
CA ALA A 101 2.84 11.55 -0.52
C ALA A 101 3.74 10.31 -0.66
N PHE A 102 3.41 9.41 -1.59
CA PHE A 102 4.11 8.13 -1.77
C PHE A 102 4.85 8.01 -3.10
N GLY A 103 4.80 9.00 -3.98
CA GLY A 103 5.53 8.97 -5.24
C GLY A 103 7.02 9.29 -5.10
N GLY A 104 7.86 8.60 -5.86
CA GLY A 104 9.24 8.93 -6.14
C GLY A 104 10.30 8.39 -5.18
N ASN A 105 11.57 8.68 -5.49
CA ASN A 105 12.73 8.19 -4.74
C ASN A 105 12.90 8.86 -3.37
N ARG A 106 12.41 8.21 -2.31
CA ARG A 106 12.53 8.69 -0.92
C ARG A 106 13.94 8.49 -0.36
N LEU A 107 14.56 9.56 0.15
CA LEU A 107 15.73 9.48 1.04
C LEU A 107 15.27 8.93 2.39
N ASP A 108 15.51 7.64 2.59
CA ASP A 108 15.34 6.97 3.88
C ASP A 108 16.73 6.58 4.38
N VAL A 109 17.21 7.28 5.40
CA VAL A 109 18.55 7.03 5.94
C VAL A 109 18.60 5.69 6.66
N GLY A 110 17.47 5.16 7.15
CA GLY A 110 17.38 3.87 7.83
C GLY A 110 18.36 3.73 9.01
N GLY A 111 18.40 2.53 9.59
CA GLY A 111 19.49 2.14 10.50
C GLY A 111 20.75 1.78 9.72
N ILE A 112 21.93 2.12 10.26
CA ILE A 112 23.22 1.72 9.67
C ILE A 112 23.60 0.29 10.15
N ALA A 113 23.47 0.07 11.46
CA ALA A 113 23.77 -1.18 12.15
C ALA A 113 23.09 -1.20 13.53
N HIS A 114 23.09 -2.36 14.21
CA HIS A 114 22.66 -2.47 15.61
C HIS A 114 23.88 -2.66 16.55
N PRO A 115 23.78 -2.32 17.85
CA PRO A 115 24.94 -2.30 18.77
C PRO A 115 25.50 -3.69 19.17
N GLY A 116 25.04 -4.79 18.57
CA GLY A 116 25.50 -6.15 18.83
C GLY A 116 26.25 -6.79 17.65
N SER A 117 26.20 -8.13 17.61
CA SER A 117 26.60 -8.98 16.49
C SER A 117 25.41 -9.85 16.09
N GLY A 118 25.37 -10.34 14.85
CA GLY A 118 24.22 -11.02 14.26
C GLY A 118 23.50 -10.17 13.22
N PHE A 119 22.68 -10.82 12.41
CA PHE A 119 21.71 -10.14 11.55
C PHE A 119 20.37 -10.05 12.27
N ILE A 120 19.66 -8.93 12.11
CA ILE A 120 18.27 -8.79 12.55
C ILE A 120 17.40 -8.33 11.38
N PHE A 121 16.26 -8.96 11.18
CA PHE A 121 15.16 -8.39 10.41
C PHE A 121 14.49 -7.29 11.23
N THR A 122 14.26 -6.13 10.62
CA THR A 122 13.68 -4.96 11.31
C THR A 122 12.22 -4.74 10.92
N SER A 123 11.90 -4.86 9.64
CA SER A 123 10.55 -4.62 9.13
C SER A 123 10.33 -5.17 7.72
N VAL A 124 9.05 -5.26 7.34
CA VAL A 124 8.59 -5.39 5.95
C VAL A 124 7.90 -4.10 5.56
N GLY A 125 8.49 -3.36 4.63
CA GLY A 125 8.08 -1.99 4.33
C GLY A 125 8.18 -1.14 5.60
N LYS A 126 7.02 -0.72 6.12
CA LYS A 126 6.87 0.04 7.36
C LYS A 126 6.36 -0.79 8.54
N ILE A 127 5.96 -2.04 8.32
CA ILE A 127 5.47 -2.92 9.38
C ILE A 127 6.69 -3.51 10.09
N ILE A 128 6.97 -3.02 11.29
CA ILE A 128 8.08 -3.53 12.11
C ILE A 128 7.82 -4.97 12.52
N ILE A 129 8.88 -5.76 12.68
CA ILE A 129 8.76 -7.21 12.94
C ILE A 129 7.96 -7.54 14.20
N THR A 130 7.95 -6.66 15.20
CA THR A 130 7.16 -6.86 16.43
C THR A 130 5.65 -6.72 16.23
N GLU A 131 5.23 -6.14 15.09
CA GLU A 131 3.83 -6.03 14.66
C GLU A 131 3.46 -7.16 13.69
N ILE A 132 4.31 -8.20 13.59
CA ILE A 132 4.05 -9.43 12.86
C ILE A 132 4.06 -10.58 13.87
N ASP A 133 3.05 -11.44 13.85
CA ASP A 133 2.99 -12.56 14.79
C ASP A 133 4.05 -13.61 14.46
N GLN A 134 5.09 -13.70 15.29
CA GLN A 134 6.18 -14.67 15.14
C GLN A 134 6.02 -15.90 16.04
N ASN A 135 4.88 -16.11 16.70
CA ASN A 135 4.65 -17.29 17.53
C ASN A 135 4.04 -18.44 16.70
N PRO A 136 4.76 -19.57 16.49
CA PRO A 136 4.27 -20.68 15.68
C PRO A 136 3.07 -21.42 16.29
N SER A 137 2.72 -21.14 17.54
CA SER A 137 1.54 -21.72 18.21
C SER A 137 0.24 -20.97 17.88
N ASN A 138 0.34 -19.74 17.35
CA ASN A 138 -0.81 -18.92 17.04
C ASN A 138 -1.32 -19.22 15.62
N LEU A 139 -2.64 -19.22 15.43
CA LEU A 139 -3.25 -19.32 14.10
C LEU A 139 -2.77 -18.19 13.18
N THR A 140 -2.52 -17.02 13.77
CA THR A 140 -2.07 -15.80 13.10
C THR A 140 -0.59 -15.76 12.74
N TYR A 141 0.17 -16.85 12.99
CA TYR A 141 1.60 -16.91 12.73
C TYR A 141 1.96 -16.48 11.30
N GLY A 142 2.78 -15.43 11.18
CA GLY A 142 3.21 -14.81 9.94
C GLY A 142 2.35 -13.64 9.44
N LEU A 143 1.23 -13.33 10.10
CA LEU A 143 0.34 -12.21 9.73
C LEU A 143 0.74 -10.91 10.44
N ALA A 144 0.46 -9.79 9.80
CA ALA A 144 0.56 -8.46 10.39
C ALA A 144 -0.58 -8.22 11.38
N LYS A 145 -0.22 -7.79 12.60
CA LYS A 145 -1.13 -7.41 13.67
C LYS A 145 -0.68 -6.07 14.25
N VAL A 146 -0.95 -5.00 13.51
CA VAL A 146 -0.46 -3.66 13.81
C VAL A 146 -1.26 -3.05 14.96
N SER A 147 -0.55 -2.69 16.03
CA SER A 147 -1.07 -1.96 17.18
C SER A 147 -1.53 -0.55 16.79
N ALA A 148 -2.48 0.02 17.54
CA ALA A 148 -2.94 1.39 17.30
C ALA A 148 -1.79 2.41 17.40
N THR A 149 -0.83 2.17 18.31
CA THR A 149 0.37 2.99 18.47
C THR A 149 1.25 2.93 17.22
N ALA A 150 1.60 1.73 16.74
CA ALA A 150 2.42 1.59 15.54
C ALA A 150 1.71 2.14 14.29
N ALA A 151 0.39 1.92 14.15
CA ALA A 151 -0.39 2.52 13.07
C ALA A 151 -0.27 4.05 13.05
N ALA A 152 -0.38 4.69 14.23
CA ALA A 152 -0.23 6.12 14.38
C ALA A 152 1.20 6.61 14.12
N ASP A 153 2.20 5.99 14.76
CA ASP A 153 3.61 6.43 14.71
C ASP A 153 4.22 6.27 13.31
N TYR A 154 3.89 5.18 12.61
CA TYR A 154 4.45 4.89 11.28
C TYR A 154 3.56 5.34 10.12
N HIS A 155 2.39 5.90 10.44
CA HIS A 155 1.36 6.29 9.48
C HIS A 155 1.08 5.14 8.49
N ILE A 156 0.68 4.00 9.05
CA ILE A 156 0.27 2.80 8.32
C ILE A 156 -1.12 2.38 8.78
N PRO A 157 -1.88 1.67 7.94
CA PRO A 157 -3.15 1.12 8.38
C PRO A 157 -2.97 0.18 9.57
N ARG A 158 -3.98 0.15 10.44
CA ARG A 158 -4.06 -0.79 11.56
C ARG A 158 -4.48 -2.17 11.05
N TYR A 159 -3.53 -2.88 10.45
CA TYR A 159 -3.76 -4.25 9.99
C TYR A 159 -4.11 -5.18 11.16
N THR A 160 -5.16 -5.97 10.97
CA THR A 160 -5.56 -7.02 11.91
C THR A 160 -5.50 -8.33 11.13
N ASP A 161 -4.62 -9.25 11.54
CA ASP A 161 -4.41 -10.56 10.94
C ASP A 161 -4.24 -10.53 9.40
N ALA A 162 -3.50 -9.54 8.89
CA ALA A 162 -3.38 -9.32 7.45
C ALA A 162 -2.17 -10.08 6.86
N PRO A 163 -2.32 -10.70 5.67
CA PRO A 163 -1.21 -11.33 4.96
C PRO A 163 -0.38 -10.30 4.21
N PHE A 164 0.73 -10.76 3.64
CA PHE A 164 1.61 -9.97 2.79
C PHE A 164 1.49 -10.41 1.33
N SER A 165 1.63 -9.46 0.41
CA SER A 165 1.61 -9.75 -1.03
C SER A 165 2.31 -8.65 -1.83
N GLY A 166 2.52 -8.89 -3.13
CA GLY A 166 3.17 -7.95 -4.03
C GLY A 166 4.68 -7.84 -3.78
N ASN A 167 5.22 -6.62 -3.91
CA ASN A 167 6.65 -6.36 -3.73
C ASN A 167 6.94 -6.02 -2.26
N LEU A 168 7.53 -6.96 -1.53
CA LEU A 168 7.82 -6.84 -0.12
C LEU A 168 9.21 -6.26 0.12
N TRP A 169 9.27 -5.11 0.78
CA TRP A 169 10.53 -4.43 1.06
C TRP A 169 11.12 -4.95 2.37
N ILE A 170 11.99 -5.94 2.27
CA ILE A 170 12.58 -6.61 3.43
C ILE A 170 13.75 -5.78 3.95
N ARG A 171 13.66 -5.36 5.21
CA ARG A 171 14.66 -4.53 5.88
C ARG A 171 15.35 -5.29 7.00
N GLY A 172 16.61 -4.96 7.23
CA GLY A 172 17.39 -5.55 8.30
C GLY A 172 18.73 -4.90 8.54
N LEU A 173 19.33 -5.21 9.68
CA LEU A 173 20.59 -4.63 10.14
C LEU A 173 21.57 -5.74 10.51
N LEU A 174 22.84 -5.48 10.19
CA LEU A 174 23.95 -6.24 10.73
C LEU A 174 24.43 -5.59 12.02
N GLY A 175 25.10 -6.37 12.86
CA GLY A 175 25.79 -5.86 14.03
C GLY A 175 26.92 -4.93 13.65
N ALA A 176 27.17 -3.89 14.43
CA ALA A 176 28.16 -2.86 14.10
C ALA A 176 29.60 -3.40 14.02
N SER A 177 29.88 -4.55 14.65
CA SER A 177 31.16 -5.26 14.55
C SER A 177 31.22 -6.27 13.41
N ASP A 178 30.09 -6.60 12.81
CA ASP A 178 30.03 -7.61 11.75
C ASP A 178 30.40 -6.97 10.43
N THR A 179 31.28 -7.64 9.67
CA THR A 179 31.83 -7.08 8.44
C THR A 179 31.67 -7.98 7.21
N PRO A 180 30.56 -8.73 7.03
CA PRO A 180 30.37 -9.51 5.80
C PRO A 180 30.30 -8.57 4.59
N ASP A 181 30.78 -9.01 3.44
CA ASP A 181 30.73 -8.21 2.21
C ASP A 181 29.44 -8.41 1.43
N HIS A 182 28.85 -9.61 1.53
CA HIS A 182 27.64 -10.00 0.81
C HIS A 182 26.70 -10.79 1.72
N TYR A 183 25.44 -10.89 1.30
CA TYR A 183 24.44 -11.73 1.94
C TYR A 183 23.51 -12.38 0.91
N GLN A 184 22.81 -13.43 1.33
CA GLN A 184 21.66 -14.01 0.66
C GLN A 184 20.48 -13.99 1.62
N ILE A 185 19.28 -13.75 1.09
CA ILE A 185 18.04 -14.04 1.81
C ILE A 185 17.49 -15.35 1.23
N ILE A 186 17.08 -16.22 2.14
CA ILE A 186 16.59 -17.56 1.84
C ILE A 186 15.13 -17.62 2.28
N ALA A 187 14.24 -18.02 1.38
CA ALA A 187 12.85 -18.31 1.70
C ALA A 187 12.64 -19.82 1.83
N THR A 188 12.04 -20.25 2.93
CA THR A 188 11.62 -21.64 3.17
C THR A 188 10.11 -21.69 3.28
N ASP A 189 9.45 -22.39 2.36
CA ASP A 189 8.03 -22.71 2.47
C ASP A 189 7.82 -23.68 3.64
N LEU A 190 7.02 -23.28 4.62
CA LEU A 190 6.82 -24.06 5.85
C LEU A 190 5.89 -25.27 5.65
N VAL A 191 5.15 -25.34 4.55
CA VAL A 191 4.31 -26.48 4.19
C VAL A 191 5.14 -27.55 3.49
N THR A 192 5.89 -27.15 2.46
CA THR A 192 6.64 -28.10 1.63
C THR A 192 8.05 -28.37 2.15
N GLY A 193 8.60 -27.47 2.96
CA GLY A 193 9.99 -27.49 3.41
C GLY A 193 10.98 -27.14 2.30
N MET A 194 10.51 -26.71 1.12
CA MET A 194 11.37 -26.28 0.02
C MET A 194 12.01 -24.94 0.36
N THR A 195 13.30 -24.82 0.03
CA THR A 195 14.13 -23.68 0.37
C THR A 195 14.79 -23.14 -0.89
N ASP A 196 14.61 -21.86 -1.15
CA ASP A 196 15.18 -21.16 -2.31
C ASP A 196 15.88 -19.87 -1.87
N THR A 197 16.98 -19.53 -2.56
CA THR A 197 17.57 -18.20 -2.48
C THR A 197 16.73 -17.25 -3.31
N ILE A 198 16.39 -16.09 -2.75
CA ILE A 198 15.59 -15.12 -3.46
C ILE A 198 16.51 -14.27 -4.35
N ASP A 199 16.12 -14.05 -5.60
CA ASP A 199 16.97 -13.46 -6.65
C ASP A 199 16.42 -12.14 -7.23
N ASP A 200 15.42 -11.51 -6.59
CA ASP A 200 14.86 -10.26 -7.11
C ASP A 200 15.91 -9.11 -7.15
N PRO A 201 15.97 -8.33 -8.24
CA PRO A 201 16.94 -7.25 -8.38
C PRO A 201 16.83 -6.19 -7.27
N LEU A 202 17.99 -5.78 -6.73
CA LEU A 202 18.09 -4.64 -5.83
C LEU A 202 19.09 -3.62 -6.37
N SER A 203 18.64 -2.39 -6.55
CA SER A 203 19.49 -1.24 -6.88
C SER A 203 19.21 -0.10 -5.92
N LYS A 204 20.25 0.60 -5.47
CA LYS A 204 20.18 1.73 -4.55
C LYS A 204 21.02 2.89 -5.06
N THR A 205 20.67 4.10 -4.65
CA THR A 205 21.44 5.31 -4.96
C THR A 205 22.43 5.57 -3.83
N LYS A 206 23.71 5.67 -4.19
CA LYS A 206 24.78 6.15 -3.30
C LYS A 206 24.95 7.66 -3.49
N TYR A 207 25.07 8.37 -2.38
CA TYR A 207 25.27 9.80 -2.32
C TYR A 207 26.69 10.09 -1.83
N GLU A 208 27.45 10.86 -2.60
CA GLU A 208 28.81 11.28 -2.25
C GLU A 208 28.83 12.81 -2.14
N ILE A 209 29.21 13.30 -0.96
CA ILE A 209 29.35 14.73 -0.71
C ILE A 209 30.73 15.14 -1.21
N ASN A 210 30.75 15.97 -2.25
CA ASN A 210 31.98 16.48 -2.86
C ASN A 210 32.60 17.57 -1.95
N PRO A 211 33.91 17.83 -2.07
CA PRO A 211 34.59 18.86 -1.27
C PRO A 211 34.01 20.28 -1.39
N ASP A 212 33.30 20.57 -2.49
CA ASP A 212 32.63 21.84 -2.74
C ASP A 212 31.20 21.92 -2.16
N GLY A 213 30.76 20.87 -1.44
CA GLY A 213 29.43 20.78 -0.83
C GLY A 213 28.33 20.29 -1.79
N THR A 214 28.65 20.02 -3.05
CA THR A 214 27.70 19.40 -3.98
C THR A 214 27.56 17.90 -3.70
N VAL A 215 26.47 17.28 -4.18
CA VAL A 215 26.20 15.85 -3.98
C VAL A 215 26.20 15.12 -5.32
N THR A 216 27.13 14.18 -5.48
CA THR A 216 27.11 13.21 -6.59
C THR A 216 26.20 12.05 -6.23
N LYS A 217 25.30 11.66 -7.14
CA LYS A 217 24.36 10.54 -6.96
C LYS A 217 24.67 9.44 -7.98
N THR A 218 24.88 8.22 -7.52
CA THR A 218 25.18 7.06 -8.40
C THR A 218 24.23 5.92 -8.09
N ARG A 219 23.48 5.44 -9.09
CA ARG A 219 22.64 4.24 -8.96
C ARG A 219 23.51 2.98 -9.09
N ILE A 220 23.49 2.12 -8.08
CA ILE A 220 24.32 0.92 -7.98
C ILE A 220 23.42 -0.30 -7.84
N LYS A 221 23.63 -1.32 -8.67
CA LYS A 221 22.99 -2.63 -8.54
C LYS A 221 23.74 -3.46 -7.50
N LEU A 222 23.08 -3.74 -6.38
CA LEU A 222 23.66 -4.53 -5.28
C LEU A 222 23.49 -6.03 -5.47
N GLY A 223 22.40 -6.47 -6.09
CA GLY A 223 22.12 -7.89 -6.32
C GLY A 223 20.97 -8.12 -7.31
N PRO A 224 20.71 -9.38 -7.69
CA PRO A 224 21.52 -10.56 -7.37
C PRO A 224 22.85 -10.55 -8.13
N LYS A 225 23.88 -11.20 -7.57
CA LYS A 225 25.21 -11.40 -8.17
C LYS A 225 25.64 -12.86 -8.04
N LEU A 226 26.36 -13.37 -9.04
CA LEU A 226 27.04 -14.65 -9.00
C LEU A 226 28.53 -14.41 -8.73
N ILE A 227 29.04 -14.86 -7.58
CA ILE A 227 30.46 -14.73 -7.22
C ILE A 227 30.99 -16.09 -6.76
N GLY A 228 32.04 -16.58 -7.40
CA GLY A 228 32.68 -17.84 -7.01
C GLY A 228 31.76 -19.06 -7.03
N GLY A 229 30.74 -19.06 -7.89
CA GLY A 229 29.75 -20.14 -7.97
C GLY A 229 28.59 -20.05 -6.98
N VAL A 230 28.57 -19.03 -6.11
CA VAL A 230 27.44 -18.75 -5.21
C VAL A 230 26.52 -17.72 -5.88
N PRO A 231 25.27 -18.09 -6.27
CA PRO A 231 24.32 -17.21 -6.92
C PRO A 231 23.67 -16.23 -5.93
N ASP A 232 22.81 -15.33 -6.41
CA ASP A 232 21.87 -14.54 -5.60
C ASP A 232 22.47 -13.74 -4.44
N LEU A 233 23.73 -13.33 -4.60
CA LEU A 233 24.42 -12.50 -3.61
C LEU A 233 24.03 -11.03 -3.76
N TYR A 234 23.77 -10.40 -2.63
CA TYR A 234 23.57 -8.97 -2.52
C TYR A 234 24.78 -8.36 -1.82
N GLU A 235 25.36 -7.33 -2.42
CA GLU A 235 26.44 -6.56 -1.81
C GLU A 235 25.92 -5.78 -0.58
N TYR A 236 26.65 -5.85 0.52
CA TYR A 236 26.32 -5.11 1.73
C TYR A 236 26.86 -3.67 1.64
N ASN A 237 25.95 -2.70 1.62
CA ASN A 237 26.26 -1.28 1.57
C ASN A 237 26.70 -0.73 2.95
N LYS A 238 27.96 -0.97 3.32
CA LYS A 238 28.56 -0.64 4.63
C LYS A 238 28.71 0.86 4.90
N ASP A 239 29.37 1.55 3.97
CA ASP A 239 29.88 2.90 4.19
C ASP A 239 29.23 3.92 3.24
N GLY A 240 29.14 5.16 3.73
CA GLY A 240 28.59 6.30 2.99
C GLY A 240 27.09 6.46 3.14
N TYR A 241 26.52 7.33 2.30
CA TYR A 241 25.11 7.69 2.33
C TYR A 241 24.39 6.95 1.22
N TRP A 242 23.33 6.22 1.56
CA TRP A 242 22.58 5.39 0.62
C TRP A 242 21.08 5.69 0.73
N SER A 243 20.35 5.55 -0.38
CA SER A 243 18.89 5.48 -0.33
C SER A 243 18.50 4.19 0.38
N GLN A 244 17.68 4.27 1.43
CA GLN A 244 17.11 3.13 2.16
C GLN A 244 18.20 2.21 2.73
N GLN A 245 19.08 2.74 3.57
CA GLN A 245 20.32 2.05 3.97
C GLN A 245 20.11 0.64 4.53
N ASP A 246 19.00 0.41 5.24
CA ASP A 246 18.60 -0.86 5.84
C ASP A 246 17.78 -1.78 4.93
N LEU A 247 17.38 -1.33 3.72
CA LEU A 247 16.76 -2.21 2.73
C LEU A 247 17.77 -3.27 2.27
N ARG A 248 17.33 -4.53 2.39
CA ARG A 248 18.11 -5.72 2.01
C ARG A 248 17.55 -6.40 0.77
N MET A 249 16.25 -6.27 0.53
CA MET A 249 15.63 -6.91 -0.62
C MET A 249 14.27 -6.30 -0.94
N ILE A 250 13.88 -6.33 -2.21
CA ILE A 250 12.48 -6.15 -2.64
C ILE A 250 12.04 -7.49 -3.19
N TRP A 251 11.32 -8.28 -2.39
CA TRP A 251 10.90 -9.63 -2.76
C TRP A 251 9.58 -9.58 -3.52
N ASN A 252 9.57 -10.03 -4.77
CA ASN A 252 8.34 -10.17 -5.54
C ASN A 252 7.62 -11.46 -5.13
N THR A 253 6.51 -11.31 -4.42
CA THR A 253 5.72 -12.44 -3.91
C THR A 253 4.51 -12.78 -4.78
N THR A 254 4.44 -12.21 -5.99
CA THR A 254 3.32 -12.46 -6.91
C THR A 254 3.17 -13.96 -7.17
N GLY A 255 1.97 -14.49 -6.91
CA GLY A 255 1.65 -15.91 -7.08
C GLY A 255 2.12 -16.83 -5.94
N LEU A 256 2.88 -16.32 -4.96
CA LEU A 256 3.24 -17.08 -3.76
C LEU A 256 2.10 -17.07 -2.75
N ASN A 257 1.95 -18.18 -2.03
CA ASN A 257 0.86 -18.39 -1.09
C ASN A 257 1.31 -19.27 0.07
N GLY A 258 0.80 -18.99 1.27
CA GLY A 258 1.12 -19.76 2.48
C GLY A 258 2.26 -19.14 3.29
N ARG A 259 2.82 -19.90 4.24
CA ARG A 259 3.79 -19.37 5.20
C ARG A 259 5.22 -19.64 4.74
N TYR A 260 6.02 -18.58 4.72
CA TYR A 260 7.43 -18.62 4.37
C TYR A 260 8.26 -18.10 5.52
N ARG A 261 9.30 -18.84 5.89
CA ARG A 261 10.35 -18.37 6.79
C ARG A 261 11.49 -17.79 5.96
N LEU A 262 11.91 -16.58 6.32
CA LEU A 262 13.08 -15.91 5.78
C LEU A 262 14.26 -16.08 6.73
N ASP A 263 15.39 -16.49 6.18
CA ASP A 263 16.69 -16.60 6.86
C ASP A 263 17.76 -15.83 6.07
N VAL A 264 18.84 -15.43 6.74
CA VAL A 264 19.97 -14.74 6.09
C VAL A 264 21.24 -15.57 6.19
N LYS A 265 21.96 -15.67 5.07
CA LYS A 265 23.36 -16.10 5.03
C LYS A 265 24.27 -14.95 4.69
N THR A 266 25.46 -14.93 5.27
CA THR A 266 26.44 -13.88 5.00
C THR A 266 27.76 -14.43 4.50
N TYR A 267 28.46 -13.61 3.72
CA TYR A 267 29.64 -14.02 2.98
C TYR A 267 30.73 -12.94 3.04
N GLN A 268 31.98 -13.38 3.22
CA GLN A 268 33.16 -12.53 3.06
C GLN A 268 33.77 -12.75 1.69
N LYS A 269 34.12 -11.67 1.00
CA LYS A 269 34.88 -11.71 -0.24
C LYS A 269 36.34 -12.04 0.08
N THR A 270 36.85 -13.10 -0.52
CA THR A 270 38.27 -13.50 -0.40
C THR A 270 39.09 -13.10 -1.62
N SER A 271 38.44 -12.93 -2.77
CA SER A 271 38.99 -12.34 -3.99
C SER A 271 37.87 -11.78 -4.87
N GLU A 272 38.19 -11.17 -6.00
CA GLU A 272 37.19 -10.72 -7.00
C GLU A 272 36.27 -11.84 -7.49
N THR A 273 36.71 -13.10 -7.42
CA THR A 273 35.97 -14.25 -7.96
C THR A 273 35.66 -15.30 -6.91
N SER A 274 35.79 -14.99 -5.61
CA SER A 274 35.53 -15.97 -4.54
C SER A 274 34.98 -15.32 -3.28
N VAL A 275 34.04 -16.04 -2.68
CA VAL A 275 33.47 -15.72 -1.37
C VAL A 275 33.55 -16.94 -0.45
N VAL A 276 33.54 -16.71 0.85
CA VAL A 276 33.40 -17.75 1.87
C VAL A 276 32.23 -17.39 2.78
N GLU A 277 31.41 -18.37 3.14
CA GLU A 277 30.32 -18.17 4.09
C GLU A 277 30.89 -17.81 5.46
N VAL A 278 30.30 -16.80 6.09
CA VAL A 278 30.61 -16.37 7.45
C VAL A 278 29.35 -16.56 8.26
N SER A 279 29.45 -17.36 9.32
CA SER A 279 28.37 -17.53 10.29
C SER A 279 28.36 -16.35 11.25
N LEU A 280 27.18 -15.74 11.42
CA LEU A 280 26.95 -14.72 12.44
C LEU A 280 26.30 -15.36 13.67
N PRO A 281 26.45 -14.75 14.87
CA PRO A 281 25.76 -15.22 16.06
C PRO A 281 24.23 -15.22 15.87
N PRO A 282 23.53 -16.29 16.25
CA PRO A 282 22.08 -16.35 16.14
C PRO A 282 21.40 -15.45 17.17
N ASN A 283 20.20 -14.99 16.86
CA ASN A 283 19.36 -14.21 17.76
C ASN A 283 17.87 -14.39 17.44
N SER A 284 16.96 -13.83 18.24
CA SER A 284 15.52 -14.03 18.05
C SER A 284 14.91 -13.35 16.82
N GLN A 285 15.67 -12.50 16.12
CA GLN A 285 15.24 -11.74 14.95
C GLN A 285 16.12 -12.03 13.72
N ASP A 286 16.98 -13.06 13.76
CA ASP A 286 17.79 -13.49 12.62
C ASP A 286 16.98 -14.22 11.53
N HIS A 287 15.73 -14.51 11.84
CA HIS A 287 14.72 -15.04 10.94
C HIS A 287 13.38 -14.34 11.18
N MET A 288 12.50 -14.44 10.19
CA MET A 288 11.11 -13.99 10.30
C MET A 288 10.21 -14.88 9.45
N THR A 289 8.98 -15.11 9.90
CA THR A 289 7.97 -15.80 9.12
C THR A 289 6.93 -14.79 8.62
N LEU A 290 6.56 -14.93 7.35
CA LEU A 290 5.50 -14.20 6.70
C LEU A 290 4.45 -15.16 6.18
N TRP A 291 3.18 -14.78 6.29
CA TRP A 291 2.10 -15.44 5.57
C TRP A 291 1.79 -14.63 4.31
N LEU A 292 2.00 -15.26 3.16
CA LEU A 292 1.78 -14.67 1.85
C LEU A 292 0.41 -15.06 1.30
N ASN A 293 -0.27 -14.10 0.65
CA ASN A 293 -1.51 -14.34 -0.08
C ASN A 293 -1.48 -13.64 -1.44
N GLY A 294 -1.23 -14.43 -2.50
CA GLY A 294 -1.23 -13.98 -3.89
C GLY A 294 -2.45 -14.43 -4.68
N LYS A 295 -3.52 -14.93 -4.05
CA LYS A 295 -4.70 -15.48 -4.77
C LYS A 295 -5.60 -14.41 -5.38
N GLY A 296 -5.55 -13.18 -4.87
CA GLY A 296 -6.27 -12.03 -5.41
C GLY A 296 -7.75 -11.95 -5.02
N LEU A 297 -8.38 -10.88 -5.50
CA LEU A 297 -9.78 -10.52 -5.20
C LEU A 297 -10.73 -10.88 -6.36
N ASP A 298 -11.94 -11.30 -6.02
CA ASP A 298 -13.10 -11.36 -6.91
C ASP A 298 -14.09 -10.26 -6.50
N VAL A 299 -14.18 -9.21 -7.32
CA VAL A 299 -14.98 -8.01 -7.04
C VAL A 299 -15.84 -7.68 -8.24
N LYS A 300 -17.16 -7.77 -8.08
CA LYS A 300 -18.14 -7.48 -9.14
C LYS A 300 -19.51 -7.14 -8.57
N ILE A 301 -20.19 -6.20 -9.22
CA ILE A 301 -21.63 -6.02 -9.07
C ILE A 301 -22.29 -6.98 -10.05
N ASN A 302 -23.01 -7.97 -9.54
CA ASN A 302 -23.69 -8.99 -10.35
C ASN A 302 -24.99 -8.44 -10.95
N GLU A 303 -25.77 -7.71 -10.14
CA GLU A 303 -27.07 -7.18 -10.54
C GLU A 303 -27.45 -5.96 -9.68
N VAL A 304 -28.18 -5.02 -10.27
CA VAL A 304 -28.84 -3.91 -9.57
C VAL A 304 -30.34 -4.04 -9.81
N LEU A 305 -31.13 -3.98 -8.74
CA LEU A 305 -32.58 -4.17 -8.79
C LEU A 305 -33.29 -3.02 -8.07
N TYR A 306 -34.53 -2.76 -8.46
CA TYR A 306 -35.45 -1.98 -7.63
C TYR A 306 -35.79 -2.74 -6.34
N ALA A 307 -36.33 -2.02 -5.34
CA ALA A 307 -36.75 -2.59 -4.06
C ALA A 307 -37.74 -3.77 -4.15
N ASP A 308 -38.51 -3.87 -5.25
CA ASP A 308 -39.44 -4.97 -5.53
C ASP A 308 -38.80 -6.13 -6.32
N LEU A 309 -37.47 -6.13 -6.45
CA LEU A 309 -36.65 -7.10 -7.18
C LEU A 309 -36.86 -7.06 -8.71
N THR A 310 -37.41 -5.97 -9.25
CA THR A 310 -37.39 -5.73 -10.69
C THR A 310 -35.97 -5.43 -11.16
N PRO A 311 -35.38 -6.20 -12.10
CA PRO A 311 -34.02 -5.95 -12.58
C PRO A 311 -33.90 -4.61 -13.31
N ILE A 312 -32.75 -3.95 -13.14
CA ILE A 312 -32.37 -2.75 -13.89
C ILE A 312 -31.26 -3.17 -14.86
N VAL A 313 -31.47 -2.97 -16.17
CA VAL A 313 -30.43 -3.30 -17.15
C VAL A 313 -29.36 -2.19 -17.15
N GLU A 314 -28.12 -2.57 -17.41
CA GLU A 314 -27.02 -1.62 -17.55
C GLU A 314 -27.36 -0.54 -18.60
N CYS A 315 -27.12 0.73 -18.25
CA CYS A 315 -27.45 1.92 -19.03
C CYS A 315 -28.95 2.23 -19.21
N GLU A 316 -29.85 1.59 -18.46
CA GLU A 316 -31.25 2.04 -18.38
C GLU A 316 -31.41 3.23 -17.43
N ASP A 317 -32.42 4.05 -17.72
CA ASP A 317 -32.84 5.12 -16.83
C ASP A 317 -33.44 4.52 -15.55
N ILE A 318 -32.91 4.92 -14.40
CA ILE A 318 -33.47 4.56 -13.10
C ILE A 318 -34.53 5.60 -12.74
N ILE A 319 -35.79 5.17 -12.62
CA ILE A 319 -36.93 6.07 -12.37
C ILE A 319 -37.42 5.86 -10.94
N PHE A 320 -37.32 6.92 -10.14
CA PHE A 320 -37.84 6.94 -8.78
C PHE A 320 -39.08 7.87 -8.66
N PRO A 321 -40.05 7.52 -7.79
CA PRO A 321 -40.16 6.25 -7.07
C PRO A 321 -40.62 5.11 -8.00
N HIS A 322 -40.07 3.91 -7.81
CA HIS A 322 -40.54 2.67 -8.43
C HIS A 322 -41.29 1.85 -7.39
N ALA A 323 -42.53 1.44 -7.70
CA ALA A 323 -43.39 0.72 -6.76
C ALA A 323 -43.49 1.38 -5.36
N MET A 324 -43.53 2.72 -5.33
CA MET A 324 -43.55 3.56 -4.12
C MET A 324 -42.26 3.54 -3.27
N SER A 325 -41.16 2.98 -3.77
CA SER A 325 -39.84 3.03 -3.12
C SER A 325 -38.82 3.78 -3.99
N SER A 326 -37.82 4.35 -3.32
CA SER A 326 -36.62 4.91 -3.95
C SER A 326 -35.36 4.13 -3.58
N GLU A 327 -35.52 2.95 -2.99
CA GLU A 327 -34.42 2.07 -2.59
C GLU A 327 -34.01 1.13 -3.73
N LEU A 328 -32.74 0.75 -3.71
CA LEU A 328 -32.17 -0.24 -4.62
C LEU A 328 -31.70 -1.46 -3.83
N VAL A 329 -31.66 -2.60 -4.52
CA VAL A 329 -31.07 -3.85 -4.06
C VAL A 329 -29.88 -4.18 -4.94
N PHE A 330 -28.77 -4.58 -4.33
CA PHE A 330 -27.56 -4.99 -5.04
C PHE A 330 -27.31 -6.47 -4.81
N ASN A 331 -27.05 -7.19 -5.89
CA ASN A 331 -26.37 -8.48 -5.83
C ASN A 331 -24.91 -8.26 -6.19
N PHE A 332 -23.99 -8.60 -5.30
CA PHE A 332 -22.56 -8.41 -5.57
C PHE A 332 -21.68 -9.49 -4.94
N THR A 333 -20.46 -9.58 -5.46
CA THR A 333 -19.38 -10.40 -4.90
C THR A 333 -18.21 -9.46 -4.59
N ALA A 334 -17.71 -9.51 -3.37
CA ALA A 334 -16.48 -8.84 -2.95
C ALA A 334 -15.75 -9.78 -2.00
N ARG A 335 -14.86 -10.61 -2.55
CA ARG A 335 -14.15 -11.61 -1.76
C ARG A 335 -12.68 -11.74 -2.09
N ASP A 336 -11.88 -12.09 -1.09
CA ASP A 336 -10.50 -12.55 -1.27
C ASP A 336 -10.48 -14.08 -1.40
N LEU A 337 -9.81 -14.59 -2.43
CA LEU A 337 -9.73 -16.04 -2.69
C LEU A 337 -8.79 -16.77 -1.72
N GLY A 338 -8.00 -16.02 -0.95
CA GLY A 338 -7.14 -16.51 0.12
C GLY A 338 -7.76 -16.45 1.51
N GLY A 339 -8.95 -15.87 1.66
CA GLY A 339 -9.61 -15.72 2.96
C GLY A 339 -9.13 -14.52 3.76
N PHE A 340 -8.51 -13.52 3.15
CA PHE A 340 -7.99 -12.36 3.85
C PHE A 340 -8.57 -11.05 3.31
N LEU A 341 -9.89 -10.99 3.10
CA LEU A 341 -10.51 -9.72 2.76
C LEU A 341 -10.32 -8.75 3.92
N ARG A 342 -9.88 -7.52 3.62
CA ARG A 342 -9.71 -6.47 4.62
C ARG A 342 -10.95 -5.61 4.73
N TYR A 343 -11.53 -5.18 3.61
CA TYR A 343 -12.80 -4.45 3.57
C TYR A 343 -13.43 -4.51 2.18
N TYR A 344 -14.72 -4.20 2.11
CA TYR A 344 -15.38 -3.82 0.86
C TYR A 344 -16.21 -2.55 1.07
N ILE A 345 -16.35 -1.74 0.02
CA ILE A 345 -17.17 -0.53 0.00
C ILE A 345 -18.03 -0.54 -1.27
N LEU A 346 -19.34 -0.35 -1.11
CA LEU A 346 -20.27 -0.10 -2.21
C LEU A 346 -20.77 1.34 -2.15
N ASP A 347 -20.28 2.17 -3.06
CA ASP A 347 -20.61 3.59 -3.16
C ASP A 347 -21.37 3.90 -4.46
N CYS A 348 -21.98 5.08 -4.51
CA CYS A 348 -22.46 5.66 -5.75
C CYS A 348 -21.90 7.05 -6.01
N TYR A 349 -21.88 7.40 -7.28
CA TYR A 349 -21.46 8.69 -7.80
C TYR A 349 -22.47 9.14 -8.84
N TRP A 350 -22.60 10.44 -9.05
CA TRP A 350 -23.46 10.98 -10.10
C TRP A 350 -22.78 12.12 -10.86
N GLY A 351 -23.25 12.37 -12.08
CA GLY A 351 -22.74 13.45 -12.93
C GLY A 351 -21.21 13.36 -13.13
N HIS A 352 -20.51 14.45 -12.83
CA HIS A 352 -19.05 14.56 -12.91
C HIS A 352 -18.32 13.99 -11.68
N ASN A 353 -18.59 12.72 -11.33
CA ASN A 353 -18.02 12.04 -10.15
C ASN A 353 -18.39 12.68 -8.79
N HIS A 354 -19.53 13.35 -8.69
CA HIS A 354 -20.02 13.80 -7.39
C HIS A 354 -20.33 12.60 -6.51
N TYR A 355 -19.79 12.56 -5.29
CA TYR A 355 -20.07 11.49 -4.35
C TYR A 355 -21.56 11.49 -3.99
N GLY A 356 -22.24 10.38 -4.30
CA GLY A 356 -23.68 10.21 -4.10
C GLY A 356 -24.07 9.51 -2.81
N GLY A 357 -23.08 9.09 -2.02
CA GLY A 357 -23.29 8.33 -0.78
C GLY A 357 -22.93 6.85 -0.90
N ARG A 358 -22.93 6.18 0.26
CA ARG A 358 -22.57 4.77 0.45
C ARG A 358 -23.82 3.92 0.65
N PHE A 359 -23.85 2.76 0.01
CA PHE A 359 -24.89 1.75 0.20
C PHE A 359 -24.52 0.74 1.27
N ASP A 360 -23.32 0.18 1.19
CA ASP A 360 -22.88 -0.88 2.09
C ASP A 360 -21.37 -0.84 2.34
N TYR A 361 -20.96 -1.32 3.52
CA TYR A 361 -19.57 -1.41 3.94
C TYR A 361 -19.42 -2.42 5.08
N ASP A 362 -18.39 -3.25 4.95
CA ASP A 362 -17.90 -4.07 6.05
C ASP A 362 -16.38 -4.12 6.01
N GLN A 363 -15.77 -4.36 7.16
CA GLN A 363 -14.33 -4.41 7.34
C GLN A 363 -13.93 -5.45 8.38
N TYR A 364 -12.82 -6.11 8.11
CA TYR A 364 -12.23 -7.08 9.00
C TYR A 364 -11.73 -6.39 10.27
N VAL A 365 -12.35 -6.71 11.39
CA VAL A 365 -11.93 -6.25 12.72
C VAL A 365 -11.69 -7.42 13.68
N GLY A 366 -11.49 -8.62 13.15
CA GLY A 366 -11.40 -9.89 13.90
C GLY A 366 -12.76 -10.45 14.34
N SER A 367 -13.86 -9.72 14.13
CA SER A 367 -15.22 -10.24 14.39
C SER A 367 -15.63 -11.37 13.45
N HIS A 368 -14.98 -11.44 12.28
CA HIS A 368 -15.22 -12.44 11.26
C HIS A 368 -14.46 -13.76 11.52
N ASP A 369 -13.66 -13.81 12.60
CA ASP A 369 -12.93 -15.01 13.00
C ASP A 369 -13.85 -16.13 13.47
N ILE A 370 -14.04 -17.12 12.61
CA ILE A 370 -14.81 -18.30 12.92
C ILE A 370 -13.88 -19.53 12.90
N PRO A 371 -13.67 -20.20 14.04
CA PRO A 371 -12.96 -21.48 14.07
C PRO A 371 -13.67 -22.52 13.17
N PRO A 372 -12.93 -23.39 12.46
CA PRO A 372 -11.48 -23.62 12.51
C PRO A 372 -10.67 -22.80 11.48
N THR A 373 -11.31 -21.95 10.68
CA THR A 373 -10.68 -21.19 9.59
C THR A 373 -10.16 -19.83 10.03
N ALA A 374 -10.37 -19.42 11.29
CA ALA A 374 -9.76 -18.20 11.82
C ALA A 374 -8.22 -18.20 11.64
N PRO A 375 -7.60 -17.09 11.21
CA PRO A 375 -8.20 -15.76 11.02
C PRO A 375 -8.57 -15.46 9.55
N GLU A 376 -9.55 -16.19 8.99
CA GLU A 376 -9.98 -16.00 7.60
C GLU A 376 -11.36 -15.33 7.52
N TRP A 377 -11.45 -14.29 6.70
CA TRP A 377 -12.69 -13.71 6.18
C TRP A 377 -12.61 -13.61 4.65
N GLU A 378 -13.33 -14.49 3.96
CA GLU A 378 -13.37 -14.44 2.50
C GLU A 378 -14.12 -13.21 1.99
N GLY A 379 -15.17 -12.75 2.69
CA GLY A 379 -16.08 -11.71 2.23
C GLY A 379 -17.35 -12.23 1.58
N PRO A 380 -18.29 -11.33 1.19
CA PRO A 380 -19.53 -11.69 0.55
C PRO A 380 -19.34 -12.30 -0.86
N GLN A 381 -20.09 -13.37 -1.13
CA GLN A 381 -20.24 -13.97 -2.46
C GLN A 381 -21.71 -14.01 -2.84
N ASP A 382 -22.04 -13.50 -4.03
CA ASP A 382 -23.41 -13.42 -4.54
C ASP A 382 -24.40 -12.89 -3.50
N PHE A 383 -23.95 -11.90 -2.72
CA PHE A 383 -24.67 -11.33 -1.60
C PHE A 383 -25.72 -10.36 -2.11
N VAL A 384 -26.97 -10.59 -1.71
CA VAL A 384 -28.11 -9.74 -2.04
C VAL A 384 -28.42 -8.87 -0.83
N THR A 385 -28.31 -7.56 -1.00
CA THR A 385 -28.62 -6.59 0.07
C THR A 385 -30.12 -6.56 0.37
N ALA A 386 -30.48 -6.00 1.53
CA ALA A 386 -31.82 -5.44 1.68
C ALA A 386 -32.02 -4.24 0.72
N PRO A 387 -33.25 -3.76 0.51
CA PRO A 387 -33.47 -2.46 -0.12
C PRO A 387 -32.79 -1.35 0.68
N LEU A 388 -31.97 -0.54 0.02
CA LEU A 388 -31.15 0.49 0.63
C LEU A 388 -31.27 1.82 -0.13
N LEU A 389 -31.15 2.93 0.60
CA LEU A 389 -30.85 4.25 0.06
C LEU A 389 -29.35 4.53 0.24
N PRO A 390 -28.73 5.33 -0.66
CA PRO A 390 -27.39 5.81 -0.41
C PRO A 390 -27.39 6.70 0.84
N ARG A 391 -26.32 6.63 1.64
CA ARG A 391 -26.18 7.37 2.89
C ARG A 391 -24.92 8.22 2.91
N ASP A 392 -24.97 9.34 3.60
CA ASP A 392 -23.79 10.17 3.86
C ASP A 392 -22.89 9.55 4.94
N SER A 393 -21.83 10.25 5.31
CA SER A 393 -20.87 9.80 6.33
C SER A 393 -21.43 9.73 7.75
N VAL A 394 -22.60 10.32 8.01
CA VAL A 394 -23.30 10.30 9.31
C VAL A 394 -24.40 9.24 9.31
N GLY A 395 -24.72 8.67 8.15
CA GLY A 395 -25.70 7.60 7.96
C GLY A 395 -27.08 8.09 7.54
N ASP A 396 -27.24 9.37 7.22
CA ASP A 396 -28.52 9.93 6.78
C ASP A 396 -28.73 9.64 5.28
N PRO A 397 -29.97 9.32 4.84
CA PRO A 397 -30.25 9.06 3.43
C PRO A 397 -29.99 10.27 2.54
N VAL A 398 -29.30 10.06 1.43
CA VAL A 398 -29.04 11.07 0.40
C VAL A 398 -30.14 11.00 -0.67
N PRO A 399 -30.75 12.13 -1.04
CA PRO A 399 -31.76 12.14 -2.11
C PRO A 399 -31.13 11.84 -3.48
N TRP A 400 -31.95 11.34 -4.40
CA TRP A 400 -31.56 11.16 -5.79
C TRP A 400 -31.57 12.49 -6.54
N GLU A 401 -30.58 12.69 -7.40
CA GLU A 401 -30.37 13.84 -8.27
C GLU A 401 -30.76 13.48 -9.71
N ASP A 402 -31.20 14.47 -10.48
CA ASP A 402 -31.60 14.27 -11.89
C ASP A 402 -30.35 14.26 -12.80
N CYS A 403 -29.54 13.21 -12.65
CA CYS A 403 -28.27 13.00 -13.34
C CYS A 403 -27.95 11.51 -13.53
N ALA A 404 -27.00 11.19 -14.42
CA ALA A 404 -26.53 9.82 -14.59
C ALA A 404 -25.75 9.34 -13.35
N TYR A 405 -26.03 8.12 -12.91
CA TYR A 405 -25.38 7.48 -11.77
C TYR A 405 -24.34 6.43 -12.20
N ARG A 406 -23.32 6.25 -11.36
CA ARG A 406 -22.36 5.16 -11.41
C ARG A 406 -22.26 4.52 -10.03
N PHE A 407 -22.47 3.21 -9.97
CA PHE A 407 -22.21 2.41 -8.78
C PHE A 407 -20.78 1.88 -8.82
N ARG A 408 -20.09 1.92 -7.68
CA ARG A 408 -18.70 1.47 -7.56
C ARG A 408 -18.57 0.55 -6.37
N LEU A 409 -18.17 -0.70 -6.64
CA LEU A 409 -17.76 -1.65 -5.63
C LEU A 409 -16.22 -1.68 -5.59
N ARG A 410 -15.65 -1.54 -4.39
CA ARG A 410 -14.21 -1.66 -4.12
C ARG A 410 -13.98 -2.67 -3.02
N ALA A 411 -12.86 -3.37 -3.08
CA ALA A 411 -12.42 -4.24 -2.01
C ALA A 411 -10.89 -4.22 -1.91
N SER A 412 -10.38 -4.52 -0.71
CA SER A 412 -8.94 -4.69 -0.45
C SER A 412 -8.73 -5.96 0.35
N ALA A 413 -7.62 -6.65 0.09
CA ALA A 413 -7.04 -7.67 0.96
C ALA A 413 -5.80 -7.12 1.67
#